data_AF-A0A0M6WDU5-F1
#
_entry.id   AF-A0A0M6WDU5-F1
#
_cell.length_a   1.000
_cell.length_b   1.000
_cell.length_c   1.000
_cell.angle_alpha   90.00
_cell.angle_beta   90.00
_cell.angle_gamma   90.00
#
_symmetry.space_group_name_H-M   'P 1'
#
loop_
_entity.id
_entity.type
_entity.pdbx_description
1 polymer ?
#
loop_
_entity_poly.entity_id
_entity_poly.type
_entity_poly.pdbx_seq_one_letter_code
_entity_poly.pdbx_strand_id
1 'polypeptide(L)'
;MSSSKNDLADKEKNNDEMIDWWVGTVILAFFPMIISIITSLCRYGSVDLNRMFGDGELILSAFLITTPSLINFYKENIYQQGSKVLFYLLLFTAFFQLVAYTSIKTNSSNEPTVVYITSALCVFSSVIISWLGEKICKGGLSK
;
A
#
# COMPACT_ATOMS: atom_id res chain seq x y z
N MET A 1 -34.46 16.60 -13.27
CA MET A 1 -34.53 15.43 -12.38
C MET A 1 -33.72 14.21 -12.88
N SER A 2 -33.16 14.24 -14.10
CA SER A 2 -32.34 13.15 -14.67
C SER A 2 -30.84 13.19 -14.30
N SER A 3 -30.28 14.36 -13.98
CA SER A 3 -28.84 14.50 -13.64
C SER A 3 -28.48 13.82 -12.32
N SER A 4 -29.29 14.06 -11.27
CA SER A 4 -29.02 13.58 -9.91
C SER A 4 -28.98 12.05 -9.77
N LYS A 5 -29.72 11.29 -10.59
CA LYS A 5 -29.68 9.81 -10.55
C LYS A 5 -28.42 9.24 -11.19
N ASN A 6 -27.93 9.88 -12.26
CA ASN A 6 -26.68 9.50 -12.90
C ASN A 6 -25.49 9.85 -12.01
N ASP A 7 -25.51 11.04 -11.38
CA ASP A 7 -24.47 11.46 -10.42
C ASP A 7 -24.37 10.56 -9.17
N LEU A 8 -25.48 9.92 -8.76
CA LEU A 8 -25.52 8.97 -7.65
C LEU A 8 -25.00 7.59 -8.06
N ALA A 9 -25.41 7.10 -9.23
CA ALA A 9 -24.97 5.82 -9.76
C ALA A 9 -23.45 5.81 -10.09
N ASP A 10 -22.92 6.90 -10.64
CA ASP A 10 -21.48 7.02 -10.94
C ASP A 10 -20.63 7.13 -9.66
N LYS A 11 -21.19 7.66 -8.58
CA LYS A 11 -20.53 7.69 -7.25
C LYS A 11 -20.53 6.33 -6.58
N GLU A 12 -21.63 5.59 -6.62
CA GLU A 12 -21.70 4.22 -6.07
C GLU A 12 -20.70 3.32 -6.81
N LYS A 13 -20.69 3.35 -8.14
CA LYS A 13 -19.78 2.55 -8.95
C LYS A 13 -18.29 2.85 -8.66
N ASN A 14 -17.92 4.13 -8.56
CA ASN A 14 -16.55 4.50 -8.19
C ASN A 14 -16.18 4.01 -6.79
N ASN A 15 -17.12 4.04 -5.84
CA ASN A 15 -16.87 3.62 -4.48
C ASN A 15 -16.68 2.10 -4.38
N ASP A 16 -17.48 1.31 -5.09
CA ASP A 16 -17.33 -0.14 -5.18
C ASP A 16 -16.00 -0.52 -5.83
N GLU A 17 -15.61 0.15 -6.92
CA GLU A 17 -14.30 -0.07 -7.56
C GLU A 17 -13.11 0.32 -6.65
N MET A 18 -13.28 1.29 -5.76
CA MET A 18 -12.26 1.64 -4.75
C MET A 18 -12.19 0.59 -3.64
N ILE A 19 -13.34 0.05 -3.21
CA ILE A 19 -13.41 -1.03 -2.21
C ILE A 19 -12.77 -2.30 -2.77
N ASP A 20 -13.09 -2.69 -4.01
CA ASP A 20 -12.50 -3.86 -4.66
C ASP A 20 -10.99 -3.73 -4.82
N TRP A 21 -10.50 -2.53 -5.18
CA TRP A 21 -9.07 -2.29 -5.23
C TRP A 21 -8.41 -2.40 -3.85
N TRP A 22 -9.04 -1.86 -2.80
CA TRP A 22 -8.51 -1.91 -1.44
C TRP A 22 -8.48 -3.34 -0.92
N VAL A 23 -9.58 -4.08 -1.08
CA VAL A 23 -9.69 -5.50 -0.70
C VAL A 23 -8.68 -6.34 -1.49
N GLY A 24 -8.55 -6.13 -2.80
CA GLY A 24 -7.59 -6.84 -3.63
C GLY A 24 -6.14 -6.51 -3.25
N THR A 25 -5.77 -5.24 -3.25
CA THR A 25 -4.36 -4.83 -3.13
C THR A 25 -3.85 -4.88 -1.70
N VAL A 26 -4.63 -4.35 -0.74
CA VAL A 26 -4.18 -4.24 0.65
C VAL A 26 -4.19 -5.61 1.32
N ILE A 27 -5.25 -6.39 1.19
CA ILE A 27 -5.33 -7.71 1.85
C ILE A 27 -4.32 -8.69 1.24
N LEU A 28 -4.16 -8.71 -0.09
CA LEU A 28 -3.15 -9.59 -0.73
C LEU A 28 -1.73 -9.18 -0.37
N ALA A 29 -1.43 -7.88 -0.21
CA ALA A 29 -0.10 -7.44 0.21
C ALA A 29 0.25 -7.88 1.64
N PHE A 30 -0.74 -8.07 2.52
CA PHE A 30 -0.56 -8.64 3.86
C PHE A 30 -0.62 -10.17 3.89
N PHE A 31 -0.98 -10.83 2.80
CA PHE A 31 -1.09 -12.29 2.75
C PHE A 31 0.20 -13.02 3.20
N PRO A 32 1.42 -12.63 2.75
CA PRO A 32 2.66 -13.26 3.23
C PRO A 32 2.87 -13.13 4.74
N MET A 33 2.42 -12.01 5.33
CA MET A 33 2.43 -11.82 6.77
C MET A 33 1.42 -12.74 7.45
N ILE A 34 0.18 -12.80 6.98
CA ILE A 34 -0.85 -13.68 7.57
C ILE A 34 -0.39 -15.14 7.56
N ILE A 35 0.19 -15.60 6.44
CA ILE A 35 0.76 -16.95 6.32
C ILE A 35 1.93 -17.14 7.29
N SER A 36 2.80 -16.15 7.47
CA SER A 36 3.90 -16.22 8.44
C SER A 36 3.39 -16.32 9.89
N ILE A 37 2.33 -15.59 10.26
CA ILE A 37 1.69 -15.68 11.58
C ILE A 37 1.14 -17.09 11.81
N ILE A 38 0.35 -17.59 10.85
CA ILE A 38 -0.26 -18.92 10.93
C ILE A 38 0.82 -20.01 11.03
N THR A 39 1.86 -19.93 10.19
CA THR A 39 2.96 -20.90 10.20
C THR A 39 3.71 -20.88 11.52
N SER A 40 3.93 -19.70 12.10
CA SER A 40 4.59 -19.56 13.41
C SER A 40 3.75 -20.17 14.54
N LEU A 41 2.44 -19.90 14.56
CA LEU A 41 1.48 -20.53 15.49
C LEU A 41 1.47 -22.05 15.37
N CYS A 42 1.37 -22.57 14.14
CA CYS A 42 1.32 -24.01 13.89
C CYS A 42 2.63 -24.72 14.22
N ARG A 43 3.78 -24.05 14.05
CA ARG A 43 5.11 -24.68 14.18
C ARG A 43 5.73 -24.51 15.56
N TYR A 44 5.49 -23.39 16.23
CA TYR A 44 6.15 -23.03 17.49
C TYR A 44 5.17 -22.80 18.65
N GLY A 45 3.84 -22.80 18.42
CA GLY A 45 2.83 -22.62 19.46
C GLY A 45 2.78 -21.21 20.06
N SER A 46 3.62 -20.28 19.59
CA SER A 46 3.67 -18.89 20.01
C SER A 46 3.89 -17.98 18.81
N VAL A 47 3.30 -16.77 18.86
CA VAL A 47 3.55 -15.74 17.85
C VAL A 47 4.69 -14.86 18.34
N ASP A 48 5.88 -15.02 17.75
CA ASP A 48 6.97 -14.07 17.97
C ASP A 48 6.77 -12.82 17.09
N LEU A 49 5.94 -11.91 17.59
CA LEU A 49 5.67 -10.62 16.94
C LEU A 49 6.96 -9.80 16.77
N ASN A 50 7.90 -9.89 17.71
CA ASN A 50 9.17 -9.15 17.59
C ASN A 50 9.97 -9.60 16.37
N ARG A 51 9.90 -10.89 16.03
CA ARG A 51 10.59 -11.42 14.86
C ARG A 51 9.88 -11.05 13.56
N MET A 52 8.56 -11.11 13.51
CA MET A 52 7.79 -10.74 12.31
C MET A 52 7.84 -9.25 11.97
N PHE A 53 7.77 -8.39 12.99
CA PHE A 53 7.89 -6.95 12.81
C PHE A 53 9.36 -6.52 12.68
N GLY A 54 10.28 -7.17 13.38
CA GLY A 54 11.72 -6.89 13.36
C GLY A 54 12.42 -7.28 12.06
N ASP A 55 11.91 -8.27 11.32
CA ASP A 55 12.51 -8.73 10.05
C ASP A 55 12.19 -7.83 8.84
N GLY A 56 11.42 -6.76 9.04
CA GLY A 56 11.08 -5.76 8.02
C GLY A 56 9.97 -6.16 7.06
N GLU A 57 9.31 -7.31 7.27
CA GLU A 57 8.26 -7.84 6.38
C GLU A 57 7.04 -6.90 6.24
N LEU A 58 6.78 -6.04 7.23
CA LEU A 58 5.76 -4.99 7.11
C LEU A 58 6.12 -3.90 6.10
N ILE A 59 7.39 -3.53 6.04
CA ILE A 59 7.86 -2.52 5.08
C ILE A 59 7.77 -3.09 3.67
N LEU A 60 8.10 -4.37 3.51
CA LEU A 60 7.92 -5.08 2.24
C LEU A 60 6.43 -5.15 1.85
N SER A 61 5.54 -5.43 2.80
CA SER A 61 4.08 -5.40 2.57
C SER A 61 3.61 -4.01 2.17
N ALA A 62 4.11 -2.95 2.84
CA ALA A 62 3.83 -1.56 2.48
C ALA A 62 4.28 -1.23 1.05
N PHE A 63 5.44 -1.71 0.64
CA PHE A 63 5.94 -1.56 -0.72
C PHE A 63 5.06 -2.27 -1.76
N LEU A 64 4.55 -3.47 -1.43
CA LEU A 64 3.61 -4.20 -2.28
C LEU A 64 2.26 -3.49 -2.44
N ILE A 65 1.84 -2.66 -1.48
CA ILE A 65 0.66 -1.81 -1.61
C ILE A 65 0.93 -0.64 -2.56
N THR A 66 2.10 -0.01 -2.45
CA THR A 66 2.49 1.14 -3.28
C THR A 66 2.74 0.79 -4.74
N THR A 67 3.24 -0.43 -5.00
CA THR A 67 3.70 -0.86 -6.33
C THR A 67 2.59 -0.87 -7.40
N PRO A 68 1.41 -1.47 -7.17
CA PRO A 68 0.30 -1.46 -8.13
C PRO A 68 -0.15 -0.04 -8.48
N SER A 69 -0.27 0.84 -7.47
CA SER A 69 -0.66 2.24 -7.70
C SER A 69 0.39 2.98 -8.51
N LEU A 70 1.69 2.76 -8.25
CA LEU A 70 2.76 3.34 -9.06
C LEU A 70 2.70 2.86 -10.52
N ILE A 71 2.44 1.58 -10.75
CA ILE A 71 2.30 0.99 -12.10
C ILE A 71 1.06 1.54 -12.81
N ASN A 72 -0.08 1.64 -12.12
CA ASN A 72 -1.31 2.21 -12.66
C ASN A 72 -1.11 3.67 -13.07
N PHE A 73 -0.48 4.48 -12.21
CA PHE A 73 -0.10 5.84 -12.58
C PHE A 73 0.83 5.90 -13.76
N TYR A 74 1.84 5.02 -13.82
CA TYR A 74 2.78 5.00 -14.93
C TYR A 74 2.08 4.71 -16.26
N LYS A 75 1.11 3.78 -16.27
CA LYS A 75 0.32 3.45 -17.46
C LYS A 75 -0.63 4.56 -17.87
N GLU A 76 -1.28 5.23 -16.91
CA GLU A 76 -2.25 6.30 -17.20
C GLU A 76 -1.61 7.68 -17.47
N ASN A 77 -0.40 7.95 -16.97
CA ASN A 77 0.30 9.24 -17.11
C ASN A 77 0.73 9.60 -18.55
N ILE A 78 0.43 8.78 -19.56
CA ILE A 78 0.64 9.20 -20.95
C ILE A 78 -0.30 10.38 -21.32
N TYR A 79 -1.42 10.58 -20.61
CA TYR A 79 -2.45 11.55 -21.04
C TYR A 79 -2.89 12.65 -20.05
N GLN A 80 -2.60 12.59 -18.73
CA GLN A 80 -3.08 13.61 -17.77
C GLN A 80 -1.94 14.34 -17.01
N GLN A 81 -1.64 15.59 -17.41
CA GLN A 81 -0.58 16.43 -16.82
C GLN A 81 -0.76 16.77 -15.33
N GLY A 82 -1.95 16.57 -14.74
CA GLY A 82 -2.28 16.97 -13.37
C GLY A 82 -1.69 16.11 -12.24
N SER A 83 -1.15 14.93 -12.54
CA SER A 83 -0.77 13.94 -11.52
C SER A 83 0.72 13.87 -11.17
N LYS A 84 1.61 14.55 -11.91
CA LYS A 84 3.07 14.36 -11.82
C LYS A 84 3.63 14.39 -10.39
N VAL A 85 3.13 15.29 -9.54
CA VAL A 85 3.57 15.41 -8.13
C VAL A 85 3.27 14.14 -7.34
N LEU A 86 2.08 13.56 -7.53
CA LEU A 86 1.65 12.37 -6.80
C LEU A 86 2.37 11.12 -7.29
N PHE A 87 2.69 11.04 -8.58
CA PHE A 87 3.59 10.03 -9.13
C PHE A 87 5.00 10.11 -8.50
N TYR A 88 5.60 11.29 -8.42
CA TYR A 88 6.90 11.46 -7.75
C TYR A 88 6.83 11.13 -6.25
N LEU A 89 5.71 11.42 -5.60
CA LEU A 89 5.50 11.09 -4.20
C LEU A 89 5.39 9.57 -3.98
N LEU A 90 4.61 8.86 -4.81
CA LEU A 90 4.56 7.38 -4.82
C LEU A 90 5.94 6.77 -5.06
N LEU A 91 6.70 7.31 -6.01
CA LEU A 91 8.03 6.83 -6.36
C LEU A 91 9.03 7.07 -5.21
N PHE A 92 8.97 8.23 -4.57
CA PHE A 92 9.76 8.54 -3.37
C PHE A 92 9.41 7.63 -2.20
N THR A 93 8.12 7.40 -1.94
CA THR A 93 7.65 6.48 -0.87
C THR A 93 8.12 5.05 -1.12
N ALA A 94 7.99 4.55 -2.35
CA ALA A 94 8.46 3.22 -2.74
C ALA A 94 9.99 3.09 -2.58
N PHE A 95 10.74 4.12 -2.98
CA PHE A 95 12.19 4.17 -2.77
C PHE A 95 12.57 4.16 -1.29
N PHE A 96 11.93 5.01 -0.48
CA PHE A 96 12.18 5.07 0.96
C PHE A 96 11.88 3.74 1.66
N GLN A 97 10.81 3.05 1.26
CA GLN A 97 10.45 1.73 1.77
C GLN A 97 11.50 0.68 1.46
N LEU A 98 12.03 0.66 0.23
CA LEU A 98 13.11 -0.25 -0.14
C LEU A 98 14.38 0.03 0.67
N VAL A 99 14.76 1.30 0.81
CA VAL A 99 15.94 1.69 1.61
C VAL A 99 15.78 1.31 3.07
N ALA A 100 14.60 1.54 3.66
CA ALA A 100 14.32 1.15 5.03
C ALA A 100 14.38 -0.37 5.20
N TYR A 101 13.76 -1.13 4.29
CA TYR A 101 13.78 -2.59 4.30
C TYR A 101 15.20 -3.15 4.20
N THR A 102 16.01 -2.67 3.25
CA THR A 102 17.39 -3.14 3.08
C THR A 102 18.27 -2.75 4.28
N SER A 103 18.08 -1.56 4.85
CA SER A 103 18.80 -1.14 6.06
C SER A 103 18.50 -2.04 7.24
N ILE A 104 17.24 -2.46 7.39
CA ILE A 104 16.84 -3.40 8.45
C ILE A 104 17.42 -4.78 8.21
N LYS A 105 17.41 -5.27 6.96
CA LYS A 105 17.91 -6.61 6.63
C LYS A 105 19.44 -6.72 6.69
N THR A 106 20.16 -5.62 6.45
CA THR A 106 21.63 -5.59 6.41
C THR A 106 22.27 -5.29 7.76
N ASN A 107 21.53 -4.70 8.69
CA ASN A 107 22.03 -4.39 10.03
C ASN A 107 21.51 -5.41 11.05
N SER A 108 22.42 -6.05 11.78
CA SER A 108 22.10 -7.10 12.78
C SER A 108 21.75 -6.54 14.16
N SER A 109 22.01 -5.26 14.41
CA SER A 109 21.81 -4.59 15.70
C SER A 109 20.73 -3.51 15.64
N ASN A 110 19.60 -3.81 14.99
CA ASN A 110 18.47 -2.88 14.96
C ASN A 110 17.67 -2.94 16.26
N GLU A 111 17.34 -1.77 16.78
CA GLU A 111 16.37 -1.62 17.88
C GLU A 111 14.95 -2.02 17.40
N PRO A 112 14.32 -3.06 17.97
CA PRO A 112 13.02 -3.55 17.51
C PRO A 112 11.93 -2.47 17.52
N THR A 113 11.96 -1.57 18.51
CA THR A 113 11.02 -0.45 18.65
C THR A 113 11.10 0.52 17.46
N VAL A 114 12.31 0.80 16.97
CA VAL A 114 12.52 1.70 15.82
C VAL A 114 11.98 1.05 14.56
N VAL A 115 12.29 -0.23 14.35
CA VAL A 115 11.78 -1.01 13.21
C VAL A 115 10.26 -1.02 13.20
N TYR A 116 9.63 -1.19 14.36
CA TYR A 116 8.18 -1.19 14.50
C TYR A 116 7.55 0.15 14.08
N ILE A 117 8.08 1.27 14.61
CA ILE A 117 7.57 2.61 14.30
C ILE A 117 7.75 2.92 12.81
N THR A 118 8.93 2.66 12.25
CA THR A 118 9.21 2.85 10.82
C THR A 118 8.28 2.01 9.96
N SER A 119 8.07 0.74 10.32
CA SER A 119 7.18 -0.17 9.61
C SER A 119 5.73 0.32 9.60
N ALA A 120 5.21 0.74 10.75
CA ALA A 120 3.85 1.28 10.87
C ALA A 120 3.69 2.54 10.00
N LEU A 121 4.64 3.47 10.06
CA LEU A 121 4.63 4.68 9.23
C LEU A 121 4.66 4.36 7.74
N CYS A 122 5.48 3.40 7.32
CA CYS A 122 5.53 2.95 5.93
C CYS A 122 4.18 2.38 5.47
N VAL A 123 3.53 1.54 6.28
CA VAL A 123 2.21 0.98 5.95
C VAL A 123 1.14 2.07 5.84
N PHE A 124 1.03 2.95 6.85
CA PHE A 124 0.01 3.99 6.84
C PHE A 124 0.21 4.96 5.67
N SER A 125 1.44 5.39 5.42
CA SER A 125 1.75 6.25 4.28
C SER A 125 1.46 5.57 2.93
N SER A 126 1.84 4.30 2.75
CA SER A 126 1.49 3.52 1.54
C SER A 126 0.00 3.52 1.27
N VAL A 127 -0.82 3.17 2.26
CA VAL A 127 -2.26 3.03 2.07
C VAL A 127 -2.88 4.38 1.71
N ILE A 128 -2.51 5.46 2.41
CA ILE A 128 -3.07 6.80 2.17
C ILE A 128 -2.67 7.31 0.78
N ILE A 129 -1.38 7.23 0.42
CA ILE A 129 -0.88 7.78 -0.84
C ILE A 129 -1.39 6.96 -2.03
N SER A 130 -1.43 5.64 -1.90
CA SER A 130 -1.97 4.73 -2.93
C SER A 130 -3.48 4.94 -3.13
N TRP A 131 -4.24 5.12 -2.04
CA TRP A 131 -5.65 5.45 -2.11
C TRP A 131 -5.92 6.80 -2.79
N LEU A 132 -5.19 7.85 -2.40
CA LEU A 132 -5.29 9.17 -3.04
C LEU A 132 -4.95 9.07 -4.52
N GLY A 133 -3.95 8.27 -4.83
CA GLY A 133 -3.57 7.97 -6.19
C GLY A 133 -4.70 7.33 -7.00
N GLU A 134 -5.19 6.18 -6.58
CA GLU A 134 -6.26 5.45 -7.28
C GLU A 134 -7.54 6.28 -7.42
N LYS A 135 -7.86 7.09 -6.41
CA LYS A 135 -9.00 8.01 -6.47
C LYS A 135 -8.85 9.03 -7.60
N ILE A 136 -7.64 9.52 -7.85
CA ILE A 136 -7.37 10.48 -8.93
C ILE A 136 -7.36 9.80 -10.30
N CYS A 137 -6.76 8.61 -10.41
CA CYS A 137 -6.80 7.77 -11.61
C CYS A 137 -8.25 7.48 -12.05
N LYS A 138 -9.05 6.90 -11.15
CA LYS A 138 -10.43 6.49 -11.44
C LYS A 138 -11.41 7.66 -11.50
N GLY A 139 -11.22 8.67 -10.66
CA GLY A 139 -12.04 9.90 -10.68
C GLY A 139 -11.76 10.81 -11.87
N GLY A 140 -10.55 10.76 -12.44
CA GLY A 140 -10.15 11.51 -13.64
C GLY A 140 -10.67 10.93 -14.96
N LEU A 141 -11.15 9.68 -14.96
CA LEU A 141 -11.76 8.99 -16.10
C LEU A 141 -13.25 9.32 -16.31
N SER A 142 -13.87 10.06 -15.38
CA SER A 142 -15.31 10.39 -15.40
C SER A 142 -15.64 11.77 -16.02
N LYS A 143 -14.85 12.26 -16.96
CA LYS A 143 -15.16 13.50 -17.69
C LYS A 143 -15.26 13.28 -19.19
#